data_AF-A0A816XBR9-F1
#
_entry.id   AF-A0A816XBR9-F1
#
_cell.length_a   1.000
_cell.length_b   1.000
_cell.length_c   1.000
_cell.angle_alpha   90.00
_cell.angle_beta   90.00
_cell.angle_gamma   90.00
#
_symmetry.space_group_name_H-M   'P 1'
#
loop_
_entity.id
_entity.type
_entity.pdbx_description
1 polymer ?
#
loop_
_entity_poly.entity_id
_entity_poly.type
_entity_poly.pdbx_seq_one_letter_code
_entity_poly.pdbx_strand_id
1 'polypeptide(L)'
;MMLPTIASGCTVNNGGCGANATCTYNATTKAVKCSCKGGYTNTGSSVNVVCTDSCTVNNGGCDPKATCSHDATTNAVSCICKAGYINTGSAVNVVCTDSCTFNNGGCGANATCSHNATTNA
;
A
#
# COMPACT_ATOMS: atom_id res chain seq x y z
N MET A 1 -47.28 3.19 -14.10
CA MET A 1 -46.07 3.96 -14.46
C MET A 1 -44.87 3.24 -13.90
N MET A 2 -44.11 2.53 -14.73
CA MET A 2 -42.80 2.00 -14.33
C MET A 2 -41.80 3.16 -14.46
N LEU A 3 -41.21 3.59 -13.34
CA LEU A 3 -40.08 4.52 -13.37
C LEU A 3 -38.95 3.83 -14.17
N PRO A 4 -38.34 4.49 -15.16
CA PRO A 4 -37.23 3.89 -15.89
C PRO A 4 -36.16 3.57 -14.85
N THR A 5 -35.69 2.32 -14.84
CA THR A 5 -34.53 1.90 -14.07
C THR A 5 -33.37 2.79 -14.50
N ILE A 6 -33.07 3.82 -13.71
CA ILE A 6 -31.91 4.67 -13.91
C ILE A 6 -30.73 3.71 -13.87
N ALA A 7 -30.12 3.44 -15.03
CA ALA A 7 -28.87 2.70 -15.10
C ALA A 7 -27.92 3.38 -14.12
N SER A 8 -27.53 2.66 -13.06
CA SER A 8 -26.64 3.21 -12.05
C SER A 8 -25.37 3.69 -12.77
N GLY A 9 -24.85 4.87 -12.42
CA GLY A 9 -23.71 5.44 -13.15
C GLY A 9 -22.50 4.49 -13.24
N CYS A 10 -22.39 3.52 -12.33
CA CYS A 10 -21.32 2.53 -12.30
C CYS A 10 -21.58 1.22 -13.08
N THR A 11 -22.83 0.92 -13.47
CA THR A 11 -23.17 -0.37 -14.12
C THR A 11 -22.68 -0.51 -15.56
N VAL A 12 -22.32 0.60 -16.21
CA VAL A 12 -21.77 0.59 -17.57
C VAL A 12 -20.33 1.10 -17.51
N ASN A 13 -19.39 0.32 -18.05
CA ASN A 13 -17.97 0.67 -18.12
C ASN A 13 -17.36 1.19 -16.80
N ASN A 14 -17.77 0.61 -15.65
CA ASN A 14 -17.36 1.06 -14.31
C ASN A 14 -17.54 2.58 -14.09
N GLY A 15 -18.55 3.20 -14.70
CA GLY A 15 -18.78 4.64 -14.68
C GLY A 15 -17.67 5.50 -15.28
N GLY A 16 -16.84 4.91 -16.15
CA GLY A 16 -15.67 5.57 -16.73
C GLY A 16 -14.44 5.56 -15.82
N CYS A 17 -14.49 4.91 -14.66
CA CYS A 17 -13.34 4.78 -13.79
C CYS A 17 -12.27 3.86 -14.40
N GLY A 18 -11.01 4.29 -14.32
CA GLY A 18 -9.87 3.54 -14.85
C GLY A 18 -9.60 2.21 -14.14
N ALA A 19 -8.57 1.50 -14.61
CA ALA A 19 -8.11 0.27 -13.98
C ALA A 19 -7.76 0.49 -12.51
N ASN A 20 -7.98 -0.54 -11.68
CA ASN A 20 -7.70 -0.51 -10.24
C ASN A 20 -8.47 0.57 -9.45
N ALA A 21 -9.54 1.12 -10.02
CA ALA A 21 -10.48 2.00 -9.33
C ALA A 21 -11.83 1.32 -9.07
N THR A 22 -12.49 1.76 -8.00
CA THR A 22 -13.87 1.45 -7.64
C THR A 22 -14.75 2.64 -8.01
N CYS A 23 -15.89 2.37 -8.63
CA CYS A 23 -16.92 3.37 -8.92
C CYS A 23 -17.96 3.44 -7.81
N THR A 24 -18.35 4.66 -7.44
CA THR A 24 -19.49 4.95 -6.56
C THR A 24 -20.43 5.93 -7.24
N TYR A 25 -21.74 5.71 -7.11
CA TYR A 25 -22.77 6.55 -7.72
C TYR A 25 -23.69 7.14 -6.65
N ASN A 26 -23.81 8.47 -6.62
CA ASN A 26 -24.74 9.17 -5.74
C ASN A 26 -26.05 9.43 -6.50
N ALA A 27 -27.13 8.77 -6.10
CA ALA A 27 -28.43 8.87 -6.77
C ALA A 27 -29.09 10.25 -6.64
N THR A 28 -28.80 10.99 -5.56
CA THR A 28 -29.36 12.32 -5.30
C THR A 28 -28.72 13.38 -6.20
N THR A 29 -27.40 13.40 -6.28
CA THR A 29 -26.66 14.37 -7.10
C THR A 29 -26.45 13.88 -8.54
N LYS A 30 -26.78 12.61 -8.82
CA LYS A 30 -26.48 11.90 -10.07
C LYS A 30 -24.97 11.88 -10.40
N ALA A 31 -24.11 12.02 -9.39
CA ALA A 31 -22.66 12.08 -9.58
C ALA A 31 -22.02 10.69 -9.52
N VAL A 32 -21.06 10.45 -10.41
CA VAL A 32 -20.13 9.32 -10.37
C VAL A 32 -18.83 9.76 -9.71
N LYS A 33 -18.29 8.94 -8.83
CA LYS A 33 -16.98 9.15 -8.20
C LYS A 33 -16.13 7.89 -8.30
N CYS A 34 -14.90 8.07 -8.79
CA CYS A 34 -13.88 7.04 -8.83
C CYS A 34 -12.96 7.17 -7.62
N SER A 35 -12.59 6.04 -7.03
CA SER A 35 -11.61 5.97 -5.95
C SER A 35 -10.70 4.77 -6.19
N CYS A 36 -9.41 4.87 -5.88
CA CYS A 36 -8.50 3.73 -6.03
C CYS A 36 -8.86 2.59 -5.08
N LYS A 37 -8.69 1.34 -5.56
CA LYS A 37 -8.79 0.14 -4.73
C LYS A 37 -7.68 0.15 -3.68
N GLY A 38 -7.84 -0.64 -2.61
CA GLY A 38 -6.77 -0.85 -1.63
C GLY A 38 -5.47 -1.28 -2.31
N GLY A 39 -4.34 -0.75 -1.87
CA GLY A 39 -3.03 -0.98 -2.50
C GLY A 39 -2.73 -0.09 -3.72
N TYR A 40 -3.62 0.84 -4.07
CA TYR A 40 -3.37 1.80 -5.15
C TYR A 40 -3.51 3.23 -4.66
N THR A 41 -2.61 4.09 -5.11
CA THR A 41 -2.58 5.52 -4.81
C THR A 41 -3.07 6.31 -6.03
N ASN A 42 -3.92 7.32 -5.80
CA ASN A 42 -4.28 8.25 -6.87
C ASN A 42 -3.08 9.14 -7.21
N THR A 43 -2.50 8.97 -8.39
CA THR A 43 -1.42 9.80 -8.93
C THR A 43 -1.91 10.81 -9.97
N GLY A 44 -3.20 10.77 -10.30
CA GLY A 44 -3.87 11.71 -11.19
C GLY A 44 -4.46 12.91 -10.46
N SER A 45 -5.51 13.49 -11.02
CA SER A 45 -6.26 14.59 -10.40
C SER A 45 -7.50 14.08 -9.65
N SER A 46 -8.22 14.99 -9.00
CA SER A 46 -9.51 14.67 -8.35
C SER A 46 -10.60 14.27 -9.34
N VAL A 47 -10.49 14.70 -10.60
CA VAL A 47 -11.46 14.43 -11.68
C VAL A 47 -10.97 13.31 -12.59
N ASN A 48 -9.66 13.22 -12.82
CA ASN A 48 -9.03 12.17 -13.60
C ASN A 48 -8.19 11.27 -12.69
N VAL A 49 -8.86 10.34 -12.02
CA VAL A 49 -8.23 9.42 -11.08
C VAL A 49 -7.37 8.41 -11.83
N VAL A 50 -6.09 8.34 -11.47
CA VAL A 50 -5.13 7.37 -12.01
C VAL A 50 -4.63 6.54 -10.84
N CYS A 51 -4.94 5.25 -10.84
CA CYS A 51 -4.60 4.35 -9.75
C CYS A 51 -3.31 3.60 -10.06
N THR A 52 -2.23 4.05 -9.42
CA THR A 52 -0.90 3.45 -9.52
C THR A 52 -0.64 2.58 -8.31
N ASP A 53 0.05 1.45 -8.50
CA ASP A 53 0.50 0.59 -7.40
C ASP A 53 1.19 1.43 -6.32
N SER A 54 0.66 1.39 -5.10
CA SER A 54 1.17 2.18 -3.98
C SER A 54 2.64 1.90 -3.68
N CYS A 55 3.14 0.67 -3.85
CA CYS A 55 4.55 0.35 -3.61
C CYS A 55 5.50 1.05 -4.59
N THR A 56 5.02 1.42 -5.78
CA THR A 56 5.80 2.22 -6.74
C THR A 56 5.79 3.71 -6.43
N VAL A 57 4.90 4.15 -5.54
CA VAL A 57 4.74 5.55 -5.15
C VAL A 57 5.25 5.74 -3.72
N ASN A 58 6.42 6.36 -3.56
CA ASN A 58 7.03 6.58 -2.23
C ASN A 58 7.15 5.29 -1.39
N ASN A 59 7.47 4.15 -2.03
CA ASN A 59 7.58 2.84 -1.38
C ASN A 59 6.33 2.46 -0.54
N GLY A 60 5.13 2.87 -0.96
CA GLY A 60 3.89 2.65 -0.22
C GLY A 60 3.80 3.39 1.12
N GLY A 61 4.73 4.32 1.39
CA GLY A 61 4.90 4.94 2.71
C GLY A 61 5.72 4.09 3.69
N CYS A 62 6.29 2.97 3.25
CA CYS A 62 7.18 2.15 4.06
C CYS A 62 8.51 2.84 4.33
N ASP A 63 9.15 2.50 5.45
CA ASP A 63 10.53 2.88 5.76
C ASP A 63 11.48 2.55 4.57
N PRO A 64 12.49 3.38 4.26
CA PRO A 64 13.46 3.10 3.18
C PRO A 64 14.21 1.76 3.32
N LYS A 65 14.36 1.26 4.55
CA LYS A 65 14.96 -0.04 4.88
C LYS A 65 13.92 -1.17 4.95
N ALA A 66 12.67 -0.90 4.57
CA ALA A 66 11.64 -1.91 4.35
C ALA A 66 11.45 -2.22 2.87
N THR A 67 10.98 -3.44 2.60
CA THR A 67 10.40 -3.85 1.32
C THR A 67 8.90 -3.61 1.40
N CYS A 68 8.35 -2.92 0.39
CA CYS A 68 6.91 -2.78 0.21
C CYS A 68 6.35 -3.96 -0.58
N SER A 69 5.20 -4.47 -0.15
CA SER A 69 4.40 -5.45 -0.87
C SER A 69 2.91 -5.23 -0.59
N HIS A 70 2.06 -6.09 -1.13
CA HIS A 70 0.64 -6.12 -0.82
C HIS A 70 0.30 -7.32 0.05
N ASP A 71 -0.54 -7.10 1.06
CA ASP A 71 -1.15 -8.20 1.80
C ASP A 71 -2.03 -9.05 0.87
N ALA A 72 -1.83 -10.37 0.89
CA ALA A 72 -2.46 -11.27 -0.06
C ALA A 72 -4.00 -11.35 0.07
N THR A 73 -4.55 -10.94 1.21
CA THR A 73 -6.00 -11.04 1.48
C THR A 73 -6.71 -9.71 1.24
N THR A 74 -6.11 -8.62 1.72
CA THR A 74 -6.72 -7.28 1.74
C THR A 74 -6.23 -6.38 0.60
N ASN A 75 -5.14 -6.78 -0.07
CA ASN A 75 -4.38 -5.96 -1.03
C ASN A 75 -3.84 -4.65 -0.43
N ALA A 76 -3.89 -4.47 0.89
CA ALA A 76 -3.34 -3.31 1.56
C ALA A 76 -1.81 -3.29 1.44
N VAL A 77 -1.21 -2.10 1.50
CA VAL A 77 0.25 -1.98 1.58
C VAL A 77 0.75 -2.68 2.84
N SER A 78 1.76 -3.51 2.67
CA SER A 78 2.48 -4.21 3.73
C SER A 78 3.95 -3.84 3.66
N CYS A 79 4.52 -3.49 4.81
CA CYS A 79 5.91 -3.08 4.94
C CYS A 79 6.66 -4.12 5.78
N ILE A 80 7.72 -4.70 5.23
CA ILE A 80 8.55 -5.67 5.97
C ILE A 80 9.99 -5.19 5.96
N CYS A 81 10.60 -5.10 7.14
CA CYS A 81 12.01 -4.72 7.23
C CYS A 81 12.89 -5.68 6.43
N LYS A 82 13.85 -5.11 5.68
CA LYS A 82 14.86 -5.89 4.97
C LYS A 82 15.68 -6.69 5.98
N ALA A 83 16.34 -7.74 5.50
CA ALA A 83 17.24 -8.53 6.35
C ALA A 83 18.27 -7.63 7.06
N GLY A 84 18.59 -7.98 8.31
CA GLY A 84 19.43 -7.17 9.20
C GLY A 84 18.70 -6.01 9.90
N TYR A 85 17.42 -5.79 9.62
CA TYR A 85 16.61 -4.78 10.29
C TYR A 85 15.43 -5.41 11.03
N ILE A 86 15.10 -4.86 12.19
CA ILE A 86 13.91 -5.21 12.98
C ILE A 86 12.91 -4.06 12.98
N ASN A 87 11.62 -4.39 13.03
CA ASN A 87 10.59 -3.39 13.19
C ASN A 87 10.56 -2.89 14.65
N THR A 88 10.93 -1.63 14.86
CA THR A 88 10.84 -0.93 16.16
C THR A 88 9.66 0.05 16.22
N GLY A 89 8.85 0.10 15.16
CA GLY A 89 7.64 0.91 15.08
C GLY A 89 6.39 0.11 15.47
N SER A 90 5.30 0.31 14.72
CA SER A 90 4.06 -0.45 14.89
C SER A 90 3.78 -1.31 13.65
N ALA A 91 2.69 -2.08 13.68
CA ALA A 91 2.25 -2.89 12.54
C ALA A 91 1.86 -2.04 11.31
N VAL A 92 1.39 -0.80 11.52
CA VAL A 92 0.92 0.11 10.46
C VAL A 92 1.91 1.23 10.14
N ASN A 93 2.83 1.53 11.07
CA ASN A 93 3.91 2.49 10.87
C ASN A 93 5.24 1.80 11.17
N VAL A 94 5.69 1.00 10.19
CA VAL A 94 6.90 0.20 10.30
C VAL A 94 8.12 1.10 10.29
N VAL A 95 9.01 0.91 11.27
CA VAL A 95 10.28 1.63 11.38
C VAL A 95 11.38 0.59 11.47
N CYS A 96 12.34 0.62 10.54
CA CYS A 96 13.33 -0.43 10.42
C CYS A 96 14.68 0.01 11.00
N THR A 97 14.98 -0.54 12.17
CA THR A 97 16.21 -0.26 12.91
C THR A 97 17.18 -1.43 12.78
N ASP A 98 18.47 -1.12 12.66
CA ASP A 98 19.53 -2.12 12.51
C ASP A 98 19.51 -3.06 13.72
N SER A 99 19.38 -4.36 13.47
CA SER A 99 19.24 -5.35 14.55
C SER A 99 20.50 -5.48 15.40
N CYS A 100 21.69 -5.14 14.88
CA CYS A 100 22.93 -5.12 15.64
C CYS A 100 22.91 -4.07 16.76
N THR A 101 22.10 -3.02 16.62
CA THR A 101 21.94 -1.99 17.67
C THR A 101 21.08 -2.47 18.85
N PHE A 102 20.46 -3.65 18.72
CA PHE A 102 19.65 -4.26 19.76
C PHE A 102 20.26 -5.59 20.22
N ASN A 103 20.71 -5.64 21.48
CA ASN A 103 21.35 -6.83 22.09
C ASN A 103 22.48 -7.43 21.21
N ASN A 104 23.26 -6.60 20.53
CA ASN A 104 24.32 -7.02 19.59
C ASN A 104 23.83 -8.02 18.53
N GLY A 105 22.58 -7.91 18.07
CA GLY A 105 21.98 -8.87 17.14
C GLY A 105 21.85 -10.30 17.71
N GLY A 106 21.95 -10.47 19.04
CA GLY A 106 22.03 -11.77 19.72
C GLY A 106 23.44 -12.39 19.72
N CYS A 107 24.45 -11.71 19.19
CA CYS A 107 25.83 -12.17 19.26
C CYS A 107 26.39 -12.10 20.69
N GLY A 108 27.35 -12.99 21.00
CA GLY A 108 28.03 -12.99 22.30
C GLY A 108 28.83 -11.70 22.55
N ALA A 109 29.15 -11.43 23.82
CA ALA A 109 29.79 -10.17 24.24
C ALA A 109 31.13 -9.84 23.55
N ASN A 110 31.83 -10.86 23.02
CA ASN A 110 33.11 -10.71 22.33
C ASN A 110 32.99 -10.84 20.80
N ALA A 111 31.78 -10.93 20.27
CA ALA A 111 31.52 -11.02 18.84
C ALA A 111 31.08 -9.67 18.29
N THR A 112 31.48 -9.38 17.05
CA THR A 112 31.02 -8.19 16.31
C THR A 112 29.79 -8.58 15.49
N CYS A 113 28.68 -7.87 15.68
CA CYS A 113 27.52 -8.00 14.81
C CYS A 113 27.74 -7.23 13.51
N SER A 114 27.45 -7.88 12.39
CA SER A 114 27.50 -7.26 11.06
C SER A 114 26.53 -7.95 10.12
N HIS A 115 25.81 -7.19 9.30
CA HIS A 115 24.98 -7.73 8.22
C HIS A 115 25.85 -7.94 6.99
N ASN A 116 25.92 -9.17 6.49
CA ASN A 116 26.56 -9.40 5.20
C ASN A 116 25.57 -9.03 4.08
N ALA A 117 25.94 -8.03 3.27
CA ALA A 117 25.15 -7.55 2.13
C ALA A 117 24.80 -8.64 1.10
N THR A 118 25.42 -9.82 1.17
CA THR A 118 25.20 -10.95 0.26
C THR A 118 24.42 -12.13 0.84
N THR A 119 24.21 -12.21 2.17
CA THR A 119 23.59 -13.41 2.77
C THR A 119 22.28 -13.19 3.52
N ASN A 120 21.77 -11.96 3.63
CA ASN A 120 20.47 -11.69 4.26
C ASN A 120 20.29 -12.35 5.65
N ALA A 121 21.38 -12.52 6.41
CA ALA A 121 21.43 -13.15 7.72
C ALA A 121 22.34 -12.34 8.64
#